data_AF-A0A0V0T0T2-F1
#
_entry.id   AF-A0A0V0T0T2-F1
#
_cell.length_a   1.000
_cell.length_b   1.000
_cell.length_c   1.000
_cell.angle_alpha   90.00
_cell.angle_beta   90.00
_cell.angle_gamma   90.00
#
_symmetry.space_group_name_H-M   'P 1'
#
loop_
_entity.id
_entity.type
_entity.pdbx_description
1 polymer ?
#
loop_
_entity_poly.entity_id
_entity_poly.type
_entity_poly.pdbx_seq_one_letter_code
_entity_poly.pdbx_strand_id
1 'polypeptide(L)'
;MLAAVYRIEHKSRKWARRIFFFIISTAMTNAWQLYKRDRKEIPGTCTDTMDLLSFTCQVSQSFLLQLLEAILVRLLQRQPSDVSREVAKDQTSHWPVITQTRRRCRLCCKLATCLCKKCSVYLCLSSNRNCFTEFHN
;
A
#
# COMPACT_ATOMS: atom_id res chain seq x y z
N MET A 1 -4.97 -10.21 -32.83
CA MET A 1 -6.30 -10.68 -32.35
C MET A 1 -6.35 -11.15 -30.89
N LEU A 2 -5.23 -11.50 -30.24
CA LEU A 2 -5.23 -11.97 -28.84
C LEU A 2 -5.43 -10.87 -27.77
N ALA A 3 -4.96 -9.65 -28.04
CA ALA A 3 -5.11 -8.51 -27.13
C ALA A 3 -6.57 -8.03 -26.94
N ALA A 4 -7.48 -8.44 -27.83
CA ALA A 4 -8.90 -8.10 -27.72
C ALA A 4 -9.65 -9.02 -26.76
N VAL A 5 -9.20 -10.28 -26.59
CA VAL A 5 -9.92 -11.30 -25.81
C VAL A 5 -9.78 -11.08 -24.30
N TYR A 6 -8.60 -10.63 -23.85
CA TYR A 6 -8.32 -10.35 -22.43
C TYR A 6 -8.01 -8.86 -22.19
N ARG A 7 -8.72 -7.98 -22.90
CA ARG A 7 -8.49 -6.53 -22.77
C ARG A 7 -8.99 -6.05 -21.41
N ILE A 8 -8.13 -5.35 -20.67
CA ILE A 8 -8.50 -4.74 -19.40
C ILE A 8 -9.26 -3.44 -19.69
N GLU A 9 -10.59 -3.53 -19.76
CA GLU A 9 -11.43 -2.36 -19.98
C GLU A 9 -11.72 -1.62 -18.68
N HIS A 10 -11.05 -0.48 -18.50
CA HIS A 10 -11.28 0.37 -17.34
C HIS A 10 -12.22 1.53 -17.69
N LYS A 11 -13.40 1.57 -17.05
CA LYS A 11 -14.38 2.67 -17.17
C LYS A 11 -13.89 3.93 -16.45
N SER A 12 -12.87 4.60 -16.99
CA SER A 12 -12.45 5.93 -16.52
C SER A 12 -12.66 7.00 -17.58
N ARG A 13 -13.05 8.20 -17.13
CA ARG A 13 -13.06 9.42 -17.94
C ARG A 13 -11.65 9.98 -18.18
N LYS A 14 -10.67 9.59 -17.34
CA LYS A 14 -9.27 10.01 -17.48
C LYS A 14 -8.58 9.15 -18.55
N TRP A 15 -8.22 9.76 -19.68
CA TRP A 15 -7.63 9.07 -20.83
C TRP A 15 -6.34 8.29 -20.47
N ALA A 16 -5.50 8.84 -19.59
CA ALA A 16 -4.25 8.21 -19.16
C ALA A 16 -4.46 6.81 -18.55
N ARG A 17 -5.56 6.60 -17.81
CA ARG A 17 -5.87 5.27 -17.24
C ARG A 17 -6.15 4.24 -18.33
N ARG A 18 -6.82 4.65 -19.43
CA ARG A 18 -7.11 3.74 -20.56
C ARG A 18 -5.81 3.27 -21.22
N ILE A 19 -4.86 4.19 -21.40
CA ILE A 19 -3.55 3.86 -21.96
C ILE A 19 -2.75 2.96 -21.02
N PHE A 20 -2.73 3.27 -19.73
CA PHE A 20 -2.02 2.47 -18.73
C PHE A 20 -2.47 1.00 -18.75
N PHE A 21 -3.77 0.74 -18.70
CA PHE A 21 -4.30 -0.63 -18.74
C PHE A 21 -4.12 -1.31 -20.10
N PHE A 22 -4.13 -0.53 -21.18
CA PHE A 22 -3.79 -1.04 -22.51
C PHE A 22 -2.34 -1.52 -22.59
N ILE A 23 -1.38 -0.77 -22.03
CA ILE A 23 0.03 -1.16 -21.98
C ILE A 23 0.21 -2.45 -21.20
N ILE A 24 -0.43 -2.58 -20.02
CA ILE A 24 -0.36 -3.80 -19.20
C ILE A 24 -0.90 -5.01 -19.96
N SER A 25 -2.10 -4.87 -20.54
CA SER A 25 -2.73 -5.95 -21.31
C SER A 25 -1.84 -6.39 -22.48
N THR A 26 -1.24 -5.43 -23.19
CA THR A 26 -0.31 -5.70 -24.30
C THR A 26 0.96 -6.40 -23.83
N ALA A 27 1.57 -5.91 -22.74
CA ALA A 27 2.77 -6.51 -22.14
C ALA A 27 2.52 -7.96 -21.72
N MET A 28 1.38 -8.26 -21.09
CA MET A 28 1.00 -9.64 -20.72
C MET A 28 0.85 -10.54 -21.93
N THR A 29 0.21 -10.06 -23.01
CA THR A 29 0.10 -10.87 -24.24
C THR A 29 1.45 -11.11 -24.91
N ASN A 30 2.36 -10.13 -24.88
CA ASN A 30 3.71 -10.26 -25.44
C ASN A 30 4.56 -11.24 -24.61
N ALA A 31 4.49 -11.16 -23.27
CA ALA A 31 5.16 -12.09 -22.38
C ALA A 31 4.69 -13.54 -22.60
N TRP A 32 3.39 -13.76 -22.83
CA TRP A 32 2.88 -15.09 -23.18
C TRP A 32 3.38 -15.59 -24.54
N GLN A 33 3.58 -14.71 -25.54
CA GLN A 33 4.21 -15.13 -26.81
C GLN A 33 5.66 -15.54 -26.62
N LEU A 34 6.42 -14.80 -25.81
CA LEU A 34 7.81 -15.14 -25.48
C LEU A 34 7.87 -16.50 -24.75
N TYR A 35 7.03 -16.68 -23.73
CA TYR A 35 6.92 -17.96 -23.02
C TYR A 35 6.69 -19.15 -23.96
N LYS A 36 5.80 -19.00 -24.96
CA LYS A 36 5.57 -20.06 -25.96
C LYS A 36 6.76 -20.30 -26.88
N ARG A 37 7.58 -19.28 -27.17
CA ARG A 37 8.81 -19.44 -27.97
C ARG A 37 9.87 -20.18 -27.16
N ASP A 38 10.11 -19.75 -25.93
CA ASP A 38 11.10 -20.35 -25.03
C ASP A 38 10.78 -21.82 -24.75
N ARG A 39 9.49 -22.15 -24.59
CA ARG A 39 9.02 -23.54 -24.44
C ARG A 39 9.26 -24.41 -25.66
N LYS A 40 9.34 -23.85 -26.87
CA LYS A 40 9.66 -24.59 -28.09
C LYS A 40 11.16 -24.81 -28.26
N GLU A 41 11.99 -23.90 -27.74
CA GLU A 41 13.45 -23.99 -27.82
C GLU A 41 14.08 -24.91 -26.75
N ILE A 42 13.32 -25.27 -25.69
CA ILE A 42 13.76 -26.21 -24.65
C ILE A 42 13.05 -27.57 -24.83
N PRO A 43 13.55 -28.47 -25.70
CA PRO A 43 13.00 -29.81 -25.86
C PRO A 43 13.32 -30.65 -24.61
N GLY A 44 12.28 -31.09 -23.89
CA GLY A 44 12.44 -32.00 -22.74
C GLY A 44 11.38 -31.91 -21.64
N THR A 45 10.54 -30.87 -21.63
CA THR A 45 9.45 -30.76 -20.64
C THR A 45 8.09 -31.10 -21.26
N CYS A 46 7.58 -32.31 -20.98
CA CYS A 46 6.27 -32.82 -21.44
C CYS A 46 5.05 -32.15 -20.76
N THR A 47 5.16 -30.90 -20.33
CA THR A 47 4.02 -30.16 -19.78
C THR A 47 3.36 -29.39 -20.91
N ASP A 48 2.08 -29.66 -21.14
CA ASP A 48 1.23 -28.94 -22.09
C ASP A 48 1.43 -27.42 -21.96
N THR A 49 1.52 -26.71 -23.09
CA THR A 49 1.75 -25.26 -23.08
C THR A 49 0.54 -24.58 -22.46
N MET A 50 0.73 -23.95 -21.29
CA MET A 50 -0.34 -23.23 -20.61
C MET A 50 -1.03 -22.21 -21.53
N ASP A 51 -2.35 -22.18 -21.45
CA ASP A 51 -3.17 -21.21 -22.15
C ASP A 51 -2.95 -19.79 -21.58
N LEU A 52 -3.39 -18.78 -22.34
CA LEU A 52 -3.17 -17.39 -21.97
C LEU A 52 -3.79 -17.04 -20.62
N LEU A 53 -4.96 -17.61 -20.29
CA LEU A 53 -5.61 -17.37 -19.01
C LEU A 53 -4.80 -17.93 -17.85
N SER A 54 -4.38 -19.20 -17.91
CA SER A 54 -3.58 -19.81 -16.85
C SER A 54 -2.25 -19.09 -16.65
N PHE A 55 -1.61 -18.67 -17.75
CA PHE A 55 -0.40 -17.85 -17.68
C PHE A 55 -0.66 -16.51 -16.95
N THR A 56 -1.72 -15.79 -17.32
CA THR A 56 -2.05 -14.52 -16.66
C THR A 56 -2.39 -14.69 -15.18
N CYS A 57 -3.06 -15.79 -14.81
CA CYS A 57 -3.38 -16.11 -13.43
C CYS A 57 -2.12 -16.36 -12.60
N GLN A 58 -1.20 -17.19 -13.09
CA GLN A 58 0.06 -17.49 -12.39
C GLN A 58 0.94 -16.24 -12.19
N VAL A 59 1.05 -15.39 -13.21
CA VAL A 59 1.78 -14.12 -13.08
C VAL A 59 1.10 -13.23 -12.04
N SER A 60 -0.24 -13.12 -12.09
CA SER A 60 -0.98 -12.30 -11.14
C SER A 60 -0.83 -12.78 -9.69
N GLN A 61 -0.87 -14.10 -9.46
CA GLN A 61 -0.66 -14.70 -8.14
C GLN A 61 0.74 -14.41 -7.61
N SER A 62 1.77 -14.57 -8.44
CA SER A 62 3.16 -14.27 -8.08
C SER A 62 3.33 -12.81 -7.65
N PHE A 63 2.73 -11.87 -8.39
CA PHE A 63 2.73 -10.45 -8.04
C PHE A 63 1.95 -10.15 -6.76
N LEU A 64 0.80 -10.81 -6.55
CA LEU A 64 -0.03 -10.63 -5.36
C LEU A 64 0.72 -11.04 -4.10
N LEU A 65 1.44 -12.16 -4.12
CA LEU A 65 2.23 -12.65 -2.99
C LEU A 65 3.31 -11.64 -2.59
N GLN A 66 4.08 -11.14 -3.56
CA GLN A 66 5.09 -10.11 -3.31
C GLN A 66 4.47 -8.81 -2.76
N LEU A 67 3.32 -8.42 -3.29
CA LEU A 67 2.60 -7.23 -2.81
C LEU A 67 2.07 -7.42 -1.39
N LEU A 68 1.54 -8.61 -1.06
CA LEU A 68 1.06 -8.96 0.27
C LEU A 68 2.18 -8.87 1.30
N GLU A 69 3.36 -9.42 1.01
CA GLU A 69 4.53 -9.29 1.88
C GLU A 69 4.89 -7.82 2.12
N ALA A 70 4.95 -7.01 1.06
CA ALA A 70 5.23 -5.58 1.18
C ALA A 70 4.14 -4.81 1.97
N ILE A 71 2.87 -5.16 1.78
CA ILE A 71 1.75 -4.57 2.53
C ILE A 71 1.81 -4.99 3.99
N LEU A 72 2.05 -6.26 4.30
CA LEU A 72 2.16 -6.76 5.66
C LEU A 72 3.29 -6.06 6.43
N VAL A 73 4.46 -5.88 5.81
CA VAL A 73 5.56 -5.09 6.39
C VAL A 73 5.10 -3.66 6.70
N ARG A 74 4.37 -3.02 5.77
CA ARG A 74 3.83 -1.66 5.99
C ARG A 74 2.75 -1.61 7.06
N LEU A 75 1.92 -2.64 7.19
CA LEU A 75 0.87 -2.72 8.22
C LEU A 75 1.48 -2.98 9.60
N LEU A 76 2.51 -3.82 9.70
CA LEU A 76 3.26 -4.05 10.94
C LEU A 76 4.01 -2.79 11.39
N GLN A 77 4.49 -1.98 10.43
CA GLN A 77 5.11 -0.68 10.72
C GLN A 77 4.09 0.43 11.05
N ARG A 78 2.79 0.23 10.80
CA ARG A 78 1.77 1.18 11.23
C ARG A 78 1.54 0.99 12.73
N GLN A 79 2.07 1.91 13.51
CA GLN A 79 1.59 2.08 14.88
C GLN A 79 0.07 2.29 14.89
N PRO A 80 -0.65 1.71 15.85
CA PRO A 80 -2.10 1.84 15.94
C PRO A 80 -2.46 3.32 15.99
N SER A 81 -3.20 3.77 14.97
CA SER A 81 -3.71 5.14 14.89
C SER A 81 -4.81 5.40 15.92
N ASP A 82 -5.42 4.34 16.44
CA ASP A 82 -6.47 4.39 17.45
C ASP A 82 -5.91 3.95 18.80
N VAL A 83 -5.47 4.95 19.55
CA VAL A 83 -5.27 4.84 21.00
C VAL A 83 -6.64 4.69 21.63
N SER A 84 -6.83 3.68 22.50
CA SER A 84 -8.07 3.53 23.27
C SER A 84 -8.36 4.82 24.05
N ARG A 85 -9.63 5.26 24.06
CA ARG A 85 -10.05 6.49 24.75
C ARG A 85 -9.73 6.44 26.24
N GLU A 86 -9.81 5.25 26.85
CA GLU A 86 -9.47 5.01 28.25
C GLU A 86 -7.99 5.31 28.50
N VAL A 87 -7.10 4.77 27.67
CA VAL A 87 -5.64 4.99 27.77
C VAL A 87 -5.28 6.44 27.44
N ALA A 88 -6.00 7.09 26.53
CA ALA A 88 -5.74 8.48 26.18
C ALA A 88 -6.04 9.42 27.35
N LYS A 89 -7.09 9.14 28.15
CA LYS A 89 -7.60 10.01 29.22
C LYS A 89 -7.29 9.52 30.63
N ASP A 90 -6.46 8.49 30.78
CA ASP A 90 -6.12 7.92 32.09
C ASP A 90 -5.19 8.79 32.95
N GLN A 91 -4.89 10.02 32.49
CA GLN A 91 -4.09 11.06 33.18
C GLN A 91 -2.73 10.56 33.75
N THR A 92 -2.24 9.42 33.30
CA THR A 92 -1.06 8.76 33.87
C THR A 92 -0.04 8.48 32.78
N SER A 93 1.23 8.78 33.06
CA SER A 93 2.37 8.40 32.19
C SER A 93 2.33 8.95 30.77
N HIS A 94 1.69 10.10 30.53
CA HIS A 94 1.73 10.82 29.24
C HIS A 94 2.89 11.82 29.22
N TRP A 95 4.05 11.38 28.73
CA TRP A 95 5.25 12.22 28.67
C TRP A 95 5.43 12.87 27.29
N PRO A 96 5.59 14.19 27.20
CA PRO A 96 5.89 14.88 25.95
C PRO A 96 7.35 14.63 25.55
N VAL A 97 7.57 14.16 24.32
CA VAL A 97 8.89 13.95 23.71
C VAL A 97 9.00 14.81 22.48
N ILE A 98 10.02 15.67 22.41
CA ILE A 98 10.28 16.49 21.23
C ILE A 98 11.03 15.64 20.20
N THR A 99 10.44 15.48 19.02
CA THR A 99 11.05 14.75 17.91
C THR A 99 11.59 15.72 16.85
N GLN A 100 12.67 15.33 16.17
CA GLN A 100 13.22 16.11 15.05
C GLN A 100 12.24 16.19 13.87
N THR A 101 11.43 15.14 13.67
CA THR A 101 10.41 15.11 12.63
C THR A 101 9.13 15.81 13.08
N ARG A 102 8.47 16.51 12.16
CA ARG A 102 7.17 17.15 12.38
C ARG A 102 6.08 16.32 11.73
N ARG A 103 5.05 15.96 12.50
CA ARG A 103 3.84 15.31 11.96
C ARG A 103 2.61 16.15 12.29
N ARG A 104 1.48 15.82 11.65
CA ARG A 104 0.21 16.50 11.91
C ARG A 104 -0.31 16.13 13.30
N CYS A 105 -0.73 17.13 14.04
CA CYS A 105 -1.40 16.99 15.31
C CYS A 105 -2.72 16.23 15.13
N ARG A 106 -3.00 15.28 16.03
CA ARG A 106 -4.23 14.47 15.99
C ARG A 106 -5.52 15.29 16.16
N LEU A 107 -5.48 16.38 16.93
CA LEU A 107 -6.65 17.22 17.21
C LEU A 107 -6.87 18.33 16.17
N CYS A 108 -5.83 19.12 15.87
CA CYS A 108 -5.98 20.31 15.04
C CYS A 108 -5.39 20.21 13.62
N CYS A 109 -4.84 19.04 13.24
CA CYS A 109 -4.21 18.77 11.94
C CYS A 109 -3.01 19.66 11.55
N LYS A 110 -2.59 20.60 12.41
CA LYS A 110 -1.40 21.44 12.22
C LYS A 110 -0.12 20.68 12.54
N LEU A 111 1.02 21.12 12.03
CA LEU A 111 2.30 20.47 12.32
C LEU A 111 2.68 20.61 13.80
N ALA A 112 3.11 19.51 14.39
CA ALA A 112 3.57 19.38 15.76
C ALA A 112 4.88 18.57 15.81
N THR A 113 5.76 18.95 16.74
CA THR A 113 7.03 18.26 17.07
C THR A 113 6.92 17.41 18.33
N CYS A 114 5.85 17.59 19.11
CA CYS A 114 5.68 16.91 20.39
C CYS A 114 4.92 15.60 20.18
N LEU A 115 5.54 14.49 20.58
CA LEU A 115 5.01 13.14 20.60
C LEU A 115 4.68 12.75 22.04
N CYS A 116 3.47 12.27 22.31
CA CYS A 116 3.21 11.59 23.58
C CYS A 116 3.83 10.18 23.54
N LYS A 117 4.76 9.85 24.46
CA LYS A 117 5.46 8.55 24.45
C LYS A 117 4.53 7.35 24.62
N LYS A 118 3.51 7.48 25.46
CA LYS A 118 2.57 6.40 25.78
C LYS A 118 1.56 6.18 24.65
N CYS A 119 0.94 7.26 24.18
CA CYS A 119 -0.08 7.21 23.13
C CYS A 119 0.53 7.18 21.72
N SER A 120 1.81 7.48 21.57
CA SER A 120 2.51 7.62 20.29
C SER A 120 1.79 8.53 19.27
N VAL A 121 1.09 9.55 19.76
CA VAL A 121 0.40 10.56 18.95
C VAL A 121 1.13 11.90 19.00
N TYR A 122 1.10 12.62 17.87
CA TYR A 122 1.65 13.97 17.79
C TYR A 122 0.59 14.98 18.22
N LEU A 123 0.95 15.87 19.14
CA LEU A 123 0.07 16.88 19.73
C LEU A 123 0.78 18.22 19.78
N CYS A 124 0.05 19.33 19.57
CA CYS A 124 0.63 20.65 19.72
C CYS A 124 0.94 20.94 21.19
N LEU A 125 2.18 21.36 21.44
CA LEU A 125 2.65 21.87 22.72
C LEU A 125 3.37 23.19 22.45
N SER A 126 2.64 24.30 22.53
CA SER A 126 3.12 25.66 22.28
C SER A 126 2.35 26.64 23.15
N SER A 127 2.90 27.84 23.39
CA SER A 127 2.26 28.90 24.17
C SER A 127 0.85 29.23 23.68
N ASN A 128 0.63 29.23 22.37
CA ASN A 128 -0.65 29.61 21.78
C ASN A 128 -1.63 28.43 21.60
N ARG A 129 -1.16 27.18 21.70
CA ARG A 129 -1.95 25.98 21.44
C ARG A 129 -1.43 24.79 22.25
N ASN A 130 -2.26 24.26 23.14
CA ASN A 130 -1.93 23.12 23.98
C ASN A 130 -2.90 21.94 23.74
N CYS A 131 -2.80 21.35 22.55
CA CYS A 131 -3.57 20.15 22.21
C CYS A 131 -3.11 18.92 23.02
N PHE A 132 -1.94 18.97 23.66
CA PHE A 132 -1.45 17.88 24.52
C PHE A 132 -2.38 17.68 25.72
N THR A 133 -2.70 18.76 26.43
CA THR A 133 -3.62 18.72 27.58
C THR A 133 -5.05 18.42 27.15
N GLU A 134 -5.53 19.00 26.04
CA GLU A 134 -6.89 18.76 25.54
C GLU A 134 -7.15 17.29 25.17
N PHE A 135 -6.13 16.57 24.72
CA PHE A 135 -6.25 15.16 24.34
C PHE A 135 -6.23 14.21 25.55
N HIS A 136 -5.53 14.59 26.62
CA HIS A 136 -5.28 13.76 27.80
C HIS A 136 -6.18 14.06 29.01
N ASN A 137 -6.95 15.15 28.96
CA ASN A 137 -8.06 15.45 29.87
C ASN A 137 -9.36 14.80 29.41
#